data_AF-A0A8I1KKS5-F1
#
_entry.id   AF-A0A8I1KKS5-F1
#
_cell.length_a   1.000
_cell.length_b   1.000
_cell.length_c   1.000
_cell.angle_alpha   90.00
_cell.angle_beta   90.00
_cell.angle_gamma   90.00
#
_symmetry.space_group_name_H-M   'P 1'
#
loop_
_entity.id
_entity.type
_entity.pdbx_description
1 polymer ?
#
loop_
_entity_poly.entity_id
_entity_poly.type
_entity_poly.pdbx_seq_one_letter_code
_entity_poly.pdbx_strand_id
1 'polypeptide(L)'
;MFTWNDYEKIKQYRKNMVCTKEEKAIIHTIKKKTEIANMDNISRTQSYQKFYVRNSEIRWSFLASMVSRNAGWNMTDLEGRYYATVLPRLVKKHLFLIYEQANWIIFLDAFPQLLLYEESKRRRIPLFHLLQFFNVSLFMEKEWTFFWEKKDMNRLMTALIINEQNKIQKPVIENSYFKKHVFHTALFKVQDMLHISAVIFPTIEGGMYGFSVYQFETLQKRIELGKKLAWLLFHPTYKRLFYNFALQTKHTGSREDYEYYLRGTRKSYTPALRDVYSLVAHEEITMRDWFCEDSKMNALFLFEEPKDEVNIKEWYRRKREQIYAVSIVNRFVKRIDEFMI
;
A
#
# COMPACT_ATOMS: atom_id res chain seq x y z
N MET A 1 -22.57 -13.61 2.25
CA MET A 1 -22.28 -13.34 3.68
C MET A 1 -21.31 -14.40 4.17
N PHE A 2 -20.30 -14.06 4.98
CA PHE A 2 -19.38 -15.09 5.47
C PHE A 2 -20.04 -15.85 6.62
N THR A 3 -20.38 -17.15 6.47
CA THR A 3 -20.92 -17.95 7.57
C THR A 3 -19.82 -18.72 8.29
N TRP A 4 -20.01 -19.02 9.57
CA TRP A 4 -19.09 -19.85 10.35
C TRP A 4 -18.88 -21.23 9.72
N ASN A 5 -19.94 -21.82 9.18
CA ASN A 5 -19.88 -23.10 8.47
C ASN A 5 -18.89 -23.07 7.30
N ASP A 6 -18.76 -21.94 6.61
CA ASP A 6 -17.79 -21.79 5.52
C ASP A 6 -16.34 -21.74 6.04
N TYR A 7 -16.11 -21.17 7.23
CA TYR A 7 -14.77 -21.15 7.84
C TYR A 7 -14.30 -22.57 8.17
N GLU A 8 -15.12 -23.34 8.89
CA GLU A 8 -14.74 -24.69 9.29
C GLU A 8 -14.59 -25.64 8.09
N LYS A 9 -15.41 -25.48 7.04
CA LYS A 9 -15.24 -26.24 5.80
C LYS A 9 -13.89 -26.00 5.14
N ILE A 10 -13.49 -24.73 4.93
CA ILE A 10 -12.22 -24.41 4.28
C ILE A 10 -11.06 -24.86 5.18
N LYS A 11 -11.14 -24.62 6.48
CA LYS A 11 -10.14 -25.04 7.46
C LYS A 11 -9.93 -26.56 7.49
N GLN A 12 -11.02 -27.34 7.45
CA GLN A 12 -10.95 -28.79 7.39
C GLN A 12 -10.39 -29.29 6.06
N TYR A 13 -10.76 -28.63 4.96
CA TYR A 13 -10.22 -28.93 3.64
C TYR A 13 -8.70 -28.69 3.57
N ARG A 14 -8.20 -27.57 4.12
CA ARG A 14 -6.75 -27.28 4.22
C ARG A 14 -5.98 -28.40 4.94
N LYS A 15 -6.50 -28.91 6.06
CA LYS A 15 -5.83 -29.95 6.87
C LYS A 15 -5.59 -31.25 6.10
N ASN A 16 -6.51 -31.63 5.22
CA ASN A 16 -6.49 -32.93 4.54
C ASN A 16 -5.94 -32.84 3.11
N MET A 17 -5.41 -31.67 2.71
CA MET A 17 -5.09 -31.44 1.32
C MET A 17 -3.73 -32.02 0.92
N VAL A 18 -3.72 -32.75 -0.20
CA VAL A 18 -2.51 -33.28 -0.83
C VAL A 18 -2.36 -32.67 -2.22
N CYS A 19 -1.25 -31.96 -2.45
CA CYS A 19 -0.97 -31.39 -3.77
C CYS A 19 -0.44 -32.45 -4.74
N THR A 20 -0.98 -32.41 -5.95
CA THR A 20 -0.42 -33.07 -7.12
C THR A 20 0.97 -32.52 -7.46
N LYS A 21 1.74 -33.25 -8.28
CA LYS A 21 3.05 -32.78 -8.77
C LYS A 21 2.93 -31.45 -9.55
N GLU A 22 1.85 -31.29 -10.31
CA GLU A 22 1.59 -30.07 -11.07
C GLU A 22 1.30 -28.87 -10.17
N GLU A 23 0.46 -29.05 -9.14
CA GLU A 23 0.18 -27.98 -8.17
C GLU A 23 1.43 -27.55 -7.41
N LYS A 24 2.30 -28.51 -7.04
CA LYS A 24 3.61 -28.20 -6.44
C LYS A 24 4.47 -27.32 -7.35
N ALA A 25 4.47 -27.59 -8.66
CA ALA A 25 5.19 -26.78 -9.64
C ALA A 25 4.58 -25.37 -9.79
N ILE A 26 3.24 -25.24 -9.77
CA ILE A 26 2.54 -23.95 -9.75
C ILE A 26 2.94 -23.15 -8.50
N ILE A 27 2.87 -23.76 -7.32
CA ILE A 27 3.23 -23.11 -6.04
C ILE A 27 4.67 -22.63 -6.08
N HIS A 28 5.61 -23.49 -6.49
CA HIS A 28 7.02 -23.13 -6.57
C HIS A 28 7.27 -21.96 -7.53
N THR A 29 6.64 -21.99 -8.71
CA THR A 29 6.76 -20.91 -9.70
C THR A 29 6.21 -19.59 -9.17
N ILE A 30 5.05 -19.60 -8.52
CA ILE A 30 4.44 -18.41 -7.92
C ILE A 30 5.35 -17.86 -6.82
N LYS A 31 5.84 -18.70 -5.90
CA LYS A 31 6.77 -18.27 -4.83
C LYS A 31 8.00 -17.57 -5.39
N LYS A 32 8.65 -18.17 -6.39
CA LYS A 32 9.85 -17.59 -7.05
C LYS A 32 9.54 -16.25 -7.73
N LYS A 33 8.41 -16.15 -8.44
CA LYS A 33 7.99 -14.89 -9.07
C LYS A 33 7.69 -13.81 -8.03
N THR A 34 7.03 -14.18 -6.93
CA THR A 34 6.74 -13.26 -5.83
C THR A 34 8.01 -12.73 -5.18
N GLU A 35 8.99 -13.60 -4.89
CA GLU A 35 10.27 -13.21 -4.31
C GLU A 35 11.01 -12.17 -5.18
N ILE A 36 11.14 -12.44 -6.49
CA ILE A 36 11.77 -11.51 -7.44
C ILE A 36 11.00 -10.19 -7.53
N ALA A 37 9.67 -10.24 -7.52
CA ALA A 37 8.84 -9.04 -7.63
C ALA A 37 8.76 -8.23 -6.32
N ASN A 38 9.07 -8.84 -5.17
CA ASN A 38 9.02 -8.22 -3.84
C ASN A 38 10.36 -7.61 -3.39
N MET A 39 11.32 -7.41 -4.31
CA MET A 39 12.65 -6.89 -3.99
C MET A 39 12.64 -5.47 -3.40
N ASP A 40 11.86 -4.56 -3.97
CA ASP A 40 11.76 -3.18 -3.50
C ASP A 40 10.40 -2.54 -3.87
N ASN A 41 10.17 -1.30 -3.44
CA ASN A 41 8.96 -0.58 -3.79
C ASN A 41 8.75 -0.42 -5.31
N ILE A 42 9.82 -0.26 -6.10
CA ILE A 42 9.72 -0.09 -7.55
C ILE A 42 9.22 -1.38 -8.21
N SER A 43 9.83 -2.52 -7.92
CA SER A 43 9.47 -3.82 -8.48
C SER A 43 8.04 -4.20 -8.11
N ARG A 44 7.63 -3.96 -6.86
CA ARG A 44 6.27 -4.21 -6.38
C ARG A 44 5.24 -3.38 -7.15
N THR A 45 5.45 -2.06 -7.18
CA THR A 45 4.55 -1.11 -7.84
C THR A 45 4.37 -1.46 -9.31
N GLN A 46 5.47 -1.70 -10.02
CA GLN A 46 5.42 -2.06 -11.44
C GLN A 46 4.76 -3.41 -11.68
N SER A 47 4.93 -4.38 -10.78
CA SER A 47 4.30 -5.70 -10.89
C SER A 47 2.79 -5.61 -10.77
N TYR A 48 2.28 -4.82 -9.83
CA TYR A 48 0.86 -4.51 -9.73
C TYR A 48 0.33 -3.81 -10.98
N GLN A 49 1.02 -2.78 -11.47
CA GLN A 49 0.58 -2.08 -12.68
C GLN A 49 0.52 -3.01 -13.90
N LYS A 50 1.58 -3.79 -14.14
CA LYS A 50 1.65 -4.74 -15.25
C LYS A 50 0.56 -5.81 -15.15
N PHE A 51 0.28 -6.30 -13.94
CA PHE A 51 -0.80 -7.25 -13.71
C PHE A 51 -2.17 -6.67 -14.07
N TYR A 52 -2.48 -5.46 -13.59
CA TYR A 52 -3.75 -4.80 -13.89
C TYR A 52 -3.96 -4.54 -15.38
N VAL A 53 -2.92 -4.15 -16.12
CA VAL A 53 -3.00 -3.96 -17.59
C VAL A 53 -3.45 -5.24 -18.30
N ARG A 54 -3.07 -6.42 -17.80
CA ARG A 54 -3.51 -7.72 -18.34
C ARG A 54 -4.84 -8.21 -17.78
N ASN A 55 -5.24 -7.75 -16.58
CA ASN A 55 -6.41 -8.22 -15.83
C ASN A 55 -7.15 -7.05 -15.18
N SER A 56 -7.76 -6.18 -15.99
CA SER A 56 -8.42 -4.95 -15.52
C SER A 56 -9.63 -5.21 -14.61
N GLU A 57 -10.17 -6.43 -14.60
CA GLU A 57 -11.21 -6.86 -13.67
C GLU A 57 -10.73 -6.90 -12.21
N ILE A 58 -9.42 -7.05 -11.98
CA ILE A 58 -8.83 -7.05 -10.63
C ILE A 58 -8.43 -5.62 -10.24
N ARG A 59 -9.45 -4.79 -10.02
CA ARG A 59 -9.32 -3.36 -9.70
C ARG A 59 -8.33 -3.04 -8.57
N TRP A 60 -8.30 -3.88 -7.55
CA TRP A 60 -7.38 -3.72 -6.42
C TRP A 60 -5.92 -3.65 -6.85
N SER A 61 -5.51 -4.37 -7.90
CA SER A 61 -4.12 -4.34 -8.35
C SER A 61 -3.73 -2.95 -8.87
N PHE A 62 -4.63 -2.21 -9.53
CA PHE A 62 -4.35 -0.83 -9.90
C PHE A 62 -4.29 0.10 -8.70
N LEU A 63 -5.20 -0.10 -7.73
CA LEU A 63 -5.19 0.63 -6.47
C LEU A 63 -3.86 0.43 -5.73
N ALA A 64 -3.43 -0.82 -5.56
CA ALA A 64 -2.16 -1.17 -4.92
C ALA A 64 -0.97 -0.54 -5.65
N SER A 65 -0.97 -0.53 -6.98
CA SER A 65 0.04 0.19 -7.77
C SER A 65 0.06 1.69 -7.43
N MET A 66 -1.09 2.38 -7.50
CA MET A 66 -1.15 3.83 -7.30
C MET A 66 -0.85 4.25 -5.85
N VAL A 67 -1.28 3.46 -4.87
CA VAL A 67 -0.96 3.69 -3.45
C VAL A 67 0.50 3.36 -3.17
N SER A 68 1.08 2.32 -3.78
CA SER A 68 2.49 1.98 -3.58
C SER A 68 3.44 3.02 -4.19
N ARG A 69 3.03 3.75 -5.25
CA ARG A 69 3.74 4.96 -5.72
C ARG A 69 3.86 6.01 -4.62
N ASN A 70 2.79 6.20 -3.83
CA ASN A 70 2.79 7.08 -2.67
C ASN A 70 3.62 6.54 -1.50
N ALA A 71 3.94 5.25 -1.43
CA ALA A 71 4.91 4.76 -0.46
C ALA A 71 6.34 5.10 -0.91
N GLY A 72 6.65 4.86 -2.19
CA GLY A 72 7.96 5.14 -2.76
C GLY A 72 8.40 6.60 -2.57
N TRP A 73 7.56 7.56 -2.94
CA TRP A 73 7.91 8.97 -2.79
C TRP A 73 8.04 9.44 -1.33
N ASN A 74 7.42 8.74 -0.37
CA ASN A 74 7.49 9.05 1.05
C ASN A 74 8.77 8.48 1.62
N MET A 75 9.27 7.35 1.08
CA MET A 75 10.60 6.84 1.37
C MET A 75 11.67 7.84 0.89
N THR A 76 11.62 8.27 -0.36
CA THR A 76 12.65 9.17 -0.94
C THR A 76 12.57 10.60 -0.41
N ASP A 77 11.39 11.06 0.02
CA ASP A 77 11.21 12.36 0.67
C ASP A 77 12.08 12.54 1.91
N LEU A 78 12.38 11.45 2.63
CA LEU A 78 13.25 11.47 3.80
C LEU A 78 14.66 11.97 3.45
N GLU A 79 15.12 11.70 2.22
CA GLU A 79 16.39 12.21 1.69
C GLU A 79 16.23 13.51 0.88
N GLY A 80 15.00 13.98 0.69
CA GLY A 80 14.70 15.23 0.00
C GLY A 80 14.99 16.47 0.85
N ARG A 81 15.11 17.64 0.18
CA ARG A 81 15.50 18.92 0.80
C ARG A 81 14.65 19.36 2.01
N TYR A 82 13.41 18.88 2.08
CA TYR A 82 12.42 19.26 3.10
C TYR A 82 12.65 18.52 4.41
N TYR A 83 13.02 17.24 4.36
CA TYR A 83 13.19 16.40 5.55
C TYR A 83 14.65 16.14 5.91
N ALA A 84 15.58 16.30 4.96
CA ALA A 84 17.01 16.04 5.17
C ALA A 84 17.59 16.82 6.37
N THR A 85 17.14 18.06 6.60
CA THR A 85 17.61 18.87 7.75
C THR A 85 16.71 18.78 8.97
N VAL A 86 15.43 18.42 8.81
CA VAL A 86 14.42 18.42 9.88
C VAL A 86 14.46 17.14 10.71
N LEU A 87 14.69 15.99 10.09
CA LEU A 87 14.63 14.69 10.76
C LEU A 87 16.03 14.14 11.06
N PRO A 88 16.31 13.67 12.29
CA PRO A 88 17.52 12.95 12.58
C PRO A 88 17.66 11.70 11.71
N ARG A 89 18.90 11.34 11.33
CA ARG A 89 19.19 10.18 10.45
C ARG A 89 18.55 8.88 10.95
N LEU A 90 18.56 8.66 12.27
CA LEU A 90 17.94 7.49 12.88
C LEU A 90 16.42 7.46 12.70
N VAL A 91 15.74 8.60 12.87
CA VAL A 91 14.28 8.71 12.65
C VAL A 91 13.93 8.44 11.19
N LYS A 92 14.71 8.99 10.25
CA LYS A 92 14.54 8.70 8.82
C LYS A 92 14.66 7.21 8.52
N LYS A 93 15.67 6.54 9.09
CA LYS A 93 15.83 5.09 8.96
C LYS A 93 14.61 4.33 9.47
N HIS A 94 14.08 4.68 10.64
CA HIS A 94 12.87 4.02 11.17
C HIS A 94 11.63 4.25 10.30
N LEU A 95 11.43 5.47 9.79
CA LEU A 95 10.33 5.78 8.89
C LEU A 95 10.43 5.00 7.57
N PHE A 96 11.62 4.95 6.97
CA PHE A 96 11.89 4.14 5.78
C PHE A 96 11.56 2.66 6.03
N LEU A 97 12.04 2.08 7.13
CA LEU A 97 11.80 0.69 7.47
C LEU A 97 10.31 0.36 7.68
N ILE A 98 9.51 1.29 8.22
CA ILE A 98 8.06 1.09 8.32
C ILE A 98 7.41 1.02 6.94
N TYR A 99 7.75 1.97 6.05
CA TYR A 99 7.22 1.94 4.70
C TYR A 99 7.62 0.66 3.97
N GLU A 100 8.89 0.25 4.10
CA GLU A 100 9.41 -0.94 3.44
C GLU A 100 8.74 -2.20 3.98
N GLN A 101 8.73 -2.40 5.30
CA GLN A 101 8.14 -3.57 5.94
C GLN A 101 6.65 -3.70 5.63
N ALA A 102 5.89 -2.60 5.71
CA ALA A 102 4.46 -2.63 5.39
C ALA A 102 4.22 -3.05 3.94
N ASN A 103 4.88 -2.41 2.98
CA ASN A 103 4.70 -2.71 1.56
C ASN A 103 5.19 -4.13 1.22
N TRP A 104 6.26 -4.59 1.85
CA TRP A 104 6.79 -5.95 1.67
C TRP A 104 5.80 -7.02 2.15
N ILE A 105 5.20 -6.86 3.33
CA ILE A 105 4.20 -7.80 3.88
C ILE A 105 2.95 -7.84 3.01
N ILE A 106 2.46 -6.66 2.60
CA ILE A 106 1.28 -6.53 1.73
C ILE A 106 1.51 -7.28 0.42
N PHE A 107 2.68 -7.08 -0.20
CA PHE A 107 2.99 -7.71 -1.48
C PHE A 107 3.22 -9.21 -1.36
N LEU A 108 3.90 -9.65 -0.29
CA LEU A 108 4.12 -11.06 0.01
C LEU A 108 2.79 -11.82 0.11
N ASP A 109 1.75 -11.20 0.68
CA ASP A 109 0.42 -11.77 0.78
C ASP A 109 -0.38 -11.67 -0.52
N ALA A 110 -0.46 -10.48 -1.13
CA ALA A 110 -1.42 -10.21 -2.18
C ALA A 110 -0.96 -10.67 -3.58
N PHE A 111 0.32 -10.46 -3.93
CA PHE A 111 0.81 -10.79 -5.26
C PHE A 111 0.71 -12.27 -5.65
N PRO A 112 1.00 -13.26 -4.78
CA PRO A 112 0.78 -14.67 -5.14
C PRO A 112 -0.70 -15.00 -5.39
N GLN A 113 -1.63 -14.30 -4.74
CA GLN A 113 -3.07 -14.43 -5.03
C GLN A 113 -3.40 -13.99 -6.45
N LEU A 114 -2.81 -12.87 -6.89
CA LEU A 114 -2.97 -12.35 -8.25
C LEU A 114 -2.42 -13.34 -9.29
N LEU A 115 -1.22 -13.89 -9.06
CA LEU A 115 -0.63 -14.87 -9.97
C LEU A 115 -1.44 -16.18 -10.02
N LEU A 116 -1.98 -16.63 -8.89
CA LEU A 116 -2.83 -17.81 -8.84
C LEU A 116 -4.16 -17.59 -9.57
N TYR A 117 -4.72 -16.37 -9.50
CA TYR A 117 -5.87 -15.98 -10.31
C TYR A 117 -5.57 -16.02 -11.81
N GLU A 118 -4.44 -15.46 -12.25
CA GLU A 118 -4.00 -15.53 -13.66
C GLU A 118 -3.91 -16.99 -14.14
N GLU A 119 -3.33 -17.88 -13.32
CA GLU A 119 -3.22 -19.31 -13.64
C GLU A 119 -4.58 -20.01 -13.66
N SER A 120 -5.47 -19.69 -12.72
CA SER A 120 -6.84 -20.19 -12.68
C SER A 120 -7.61 -19.76 -13.93
N LYS A 121 -7.51 -18.48 -14.32
CA LYS A 121 -8.12 -17.91 -15.52
C LYS A 121 -7.61 -18.57 -16.79
N ARG A 122 -6.30 -18.82 -16.89
CA ARG A 122 -5.68 -19.51 -18.03
C ARG A 122 -6.21 -20.94 -18.21
N ARG A 123 -6.38 -21.67 -17.11
CA ARG A 123 -6.85 -23.07 -17.10
C ARG A 123 -8.38 -23.21 -17.08
N ARG A 124 -9.09 -22.12 -16.81
CA ARG A 124 -10.56 -22.09 -16.62
C ARG A 124 -11.05 -22.96 -15.45
N ILE A 125 -10.22 -23.16 -14.43
CA ILE A 125 -10.57 -23.87 -13.20
C ILE A 125 -10.15 -23.03 -11.98
N PRO A 126 -10.94 -22.98 -10.90
CA PRO A 126 -10.54 -22.28 -9.69
C PRO A 126 -9.45 -23.07 -8.95
N LEU A 127 -8.27 -22.47 -8.74
CA LEU A 127 -7.16 -23.08 -8.00
C LEU A 127 -6.99 -22.50 -6.58
N PHE A 128 -8.03 -21.87 -6.03
CA PHE A 128 -7.91 -21.08 -4.80
C PHE A 128 -7.62 -21.90 -3.54
N HIS A 129 -7.81 -23.22 -3.58
CA HIS A 129 -7.34 -24.12 -2.53
C HIS A 129 -5.83 -24.04 -2.30
N LEU A 130 -5.05 -23.67 -3.32
CA LEU A 130 -3.61 -23.50 -3.23
C LEU A 130 -3.19 -22.25 -2.45
N LEU A 131 -4.13 -21.35 -2.12
CA LEU A 131 -3.85 -20.10 -1.40
C LEU A 131 -3.20 -20.34 -0.03
N GLN A 132 -3.52 -21.46 0.61
CA GLN A 132 -2.94 -21.85 1.90
C GLN A 132 -1.40 -21.94 1.89
N PHE A 133 -0.78 -22.20 0.73
CA PHE A 133 0.69 -22.33 0.62
C PHE A 133 1.42 -20.99 0.47
N PHE A 134 0.67 -19.88 0.44
CA PHE A 134 1.19 -18.51 0.36
C PHE A 134 0.86 -17.68 1.60
N ASN A 135 0.53 -18.32 2.72
CA ASN A 135 0.11 -17.68 3.98
C ASN A 135 -1.16 -16.83 3.83
N VAL A 136 -1.98 -17.05 2.79
CA VAL A 136 -3.19 -16.27 2.53
C VAL A 136 -4.32 -16.68 3.47
N SER A 137 -5.05 -15.68 3.98
CA SER A 137 -6.16 -15.89 4.93
C SER A 137 -7.26 -16.76 4.34
N LEU A 138 -7.94 -17.52 5.19
CA LEU A 138 -9.17 -18.24 4.87
C LEU A 138 -10.25 -17.29 4.33
N PHE A 139 -10.26 -16.06 4.84
CA PHE A 139 -11.10 -14.99 4.34
C PHE A 139 -10.90 -14.76 2.84
N MET A 140 -9.66 -14.56 2.39
CA MET A 140 -9.39 -14.32 0.97
C MET A 140 -9.65 -15.54 0.09
N GLU A 141 -9.42 -16.76 0.57
CA GLU A 141 -9.73 -17.98 -0.19
C GLU A 141 -11.20 -18.08 -0.57
N LYS A 142 -12.08 -17.70 0.36
CA LYS A 142 -13.50 -17.60 0.07
C LYS A 142 -13.84 -16.45 -0.86
N GLU A 143 -13.29 -15.26 -0.64
CA GLU A 143 -13.61 -14.08 -1.46
C GLU A 143 -13.13 -14.25 -2.91
N TRP A 144 -12.03 -14.97 -3.15
CA TRP A 144 -11.62 -15.38 -4.49
C TRP A 144 -12.58 -16.37 -5.13
N THR A 145 -13.07 -17.36 -4.37
CA THR A 145 -14.08 -18.31 -4.86
C THR A 145 -15.38 -17.59 -5.21
N PHE A 146 -15.84 -16.69 -4.34
CA PHE A 146 -17.01 -15.85 -4.59
C PHE A 146 -16.82 -14.98 -5.84
N PHE A 147 -15.67 -14.32 -5.98
CA PHE A 147 -15.36 -13.52 -7.17
C PHE A 147 -15.35 -14.39 -8.44
N TRP A 148 -14.82 -15.61 -8.38
CA TRP A 148 -14.81 -16.52 -9.51
C TRP A 148 -16.22 -16.84 -10.02
N GLU A 149 -17.18 -17.03 -9.11
CA GLU A 149 -18.57 -17.34 -9.43
C GLU A 149 -19.40 -16.10 -9.83
N LYS A 150 -19.26 -14.99 -9.09
CA LYS A 150 -20.14 -13.82 -9.20
C LYS A 150 -19.56 -12.65 -9.98
N LYS A 151 -18.24 -12.64 -10.20
CA LYS A 151 -17.49 -11.57 -10.89
C LYS A 151 -17.69 -10.18 -10.28
N ASP A 152 -17.99 -10.10 -8.98
CA ASP A 152 -18.15 -8.82 -8.27
C ASP A 152 -16.78 -8.17 -7.99
N MET A 153 -16.37 -7.31 -8.92
CA MET A 153 -15.09 -6.59 -8.86
C MET A 153 -14.97 -5.67 -7.63
N ASN A 154 -16.07 -5.03 -7.22
CA ASN A 154 -16.05 -4.10 -6.10
C ASN A 154 -15.93 -4.85 -4.77
N ARG A 155 -16.64 -5.97 -4.63
CA ARG A 155 -16.51 -6.81 -3.45
C ARG A 155 -15.10 -7.36 -3.29
N LEU A 156 -14.51 -7.92 -4.36
CA LEU A 156 -13.13 -8.43 -4.30
C LEU A 156 -12.14 -7.32 -3.93
N MET A 157 -12.30 -6.13 -4.51
CA MET A 157 -11.46 -4.99 -4.20
C MET A 157 -11.55 -4.59 -2.72
N THR A 158 -12.75 -4.51 -2.17
CA THR A 158 -12.98 -4.23 -0.74
C THR A 158 -12.42 -5.34 0.15
N ALA A 159 -12.57 -6.61 -0.24
CA ALA A 159 -12.02 -7.74 0.51
C ALA A 159 -10.48 -7.67 0.57
N LEU A 160 -9.81 -7.40 -0.56
CA LEU A 160 -8.36 -7.24 -0.59
C LEU A 160 -7.89 -6.05 0.26
N ILE A 161 -8.62 -4.92 0.27
CA ILE A 161 -8.35 -3.78 1.19
C ILE A 161 -8.45 -4.24 2.66
N ILE A 162 -9.53 -4.92 3.03
CA ILE A 162 -9.73 -5.38 4.41
C ILE A 162 -8.61 -6.35 4.82
N ASN A 163 -8.27 -7.30 3.95
CA ASN A 163 -7.23 -8.28 4.21
C ASN A 163 -5.86 -7.62 4.37
N GLU A 164 -5.49 -6.68 3.48
CA GLU A 164 -4.26 -5.91 3.55
C GLU A 164 -4.12 -5.22 4.92
N GLN A 165 -5.16 -4.49 5.34
CA GLN A 165 -5.10 -3.69 6.56
C GLN A 165 -5.03 -4.55 7.83
N ASN A 166 -5.65 -5.73 7.83
CA ASN A 166 -5.52 -6.70 8.92
C ASN A 166 -4.14 -7.38 8.92
N LYS A 167 -3.59 -7.69 7.74
CA LYS A 167 -2.28 -8.34 7.60
C LYS A 167 -1.13 -7.51 8.17
N ILE A 168 -1.17 -6.19 8.02
CA ILE A 168 -0.14 -5.31 8.57
C ILE A 168 -0.35 -4.96 10.05
N GLN A 169 -1.53 -5.21 10.62
CA GLN A 169 -1.88 -4.76 11.97
C GLN A 169 -0.89 -5.28 13.02
N LYS A 170 -0.74 -6.60 13.15
CA LYS A 170 0.19 -7.19 14.12
C LYS A 170 1.68 -6.94 13.79
N PRO A 171 2.16 -7.27 12.58
CA PRO A 171 3.60 -7.24 12.30
C PRO A 171 4.17 -5.84 12.09
N VAL A 172 3.33 -4.81 11.83
CA VAL A 172 3.78 -3.43 11.62
C VAL A 172 3.22 -2.49 12.68
N ILE A 173 1.89 -2.38 12.79
CA ILE A 173 1.25 -1.37 13.66
C ILE A 173 1.44 -1.70 15.14
N GLU A 174 1.31 -2.98 15.50
CA GLU A 174 1.45 -3.44 16.89
C GLU A 174 2.86 -3.87 17.27
N ASN A 175 3.78 -3.84 16.31
CA ASN A 175 5.17 -4.21 16.51
C ASN A 175 5.82 -3.28 17.55
N SER A 176 6.42 -3.87 18.59
CA SER A 176 7.01 -3.14 19.71
C SER A 176 8.13 -2.18 19.28
N TYR A 177 8.93 -2.57 18.28
CA TYR A 177 9.97 -1.72 17.72
C TYR A 177 9.37 -0.48 17.04
N PHE A 178 8.40 -0.65 16.14
CA PHE A 178 7.80 0.48 15.44
C PHE A 178 6.92 1.36 16.32
N LYS A 179 6.23 0.78 17.31
CA LYS A 179 5.52 1.54 18.35
C LYS A 179 6.48 2.48 19.07
N LYS A 180 7.59 1.95 19.59
CA LYS A 180 8.57 2.72 20.34
C LYS A 180 9.25 3.80 19.48
N HIS A 181 9.64 3.46 18.26
CA HIS A 181 10.52 4.29 17.44
C HIS A 181 9.81 5.20 16.43
N VAL A 182 8.51 4.98 16.18
CA VAL A 182 7.72 5.82 15.26
C VAL A 182 6.36 6.18 15.86
N PHE A 183 5.44 5.24 16.07
CA PHE A 183 4.03 5.57 16.35
C PHE A 183 3.83 6.31 17.67
N HIS A 184 4.60 5.99 18.71
CA HIS A 184 4.52 6.70 20.00
C HIS A 184 5.35 7.98 20.05
N THR A 185 6.07 8.33 18.98
CA THR A 185 6.87 9.57 18.96
C THR A 185 5.96 10.79 18.86
N ALA A 186 6.30 11.86 19.59
CA ALA A 186 5.55 13.12 19.53
C ALA A 186 5.49 13.68 18.09
N LEU A 187 6.58 13.52 17.34
CA LEU A 187 6.66 13.92 15.93
C LEU A 187 5.59 13.23 15.08
N PHE A 188 5.44 11.90 15.20
CA PHE A 188 4.42 11.15 14.45
C PHE A 188 3.01 11.60 14.83
N LYS A 189 2.72 11.71 16.14
CA LYS A 189 1.40 12.13 16.62
C LYS A 189 1.02 13.54 16.15
N VAL A 190 1.98 14.47 16.13
CA VAL A 190 1.76 15.83 15.59
C VAL A 190 1.51 15.78 14.07
N GLN A 191 2.26 14.97 13.32
CA GLN A 191 2.04 14.81 11.87
C GLN A 191 0.66 14.25 11.55
N ASP A 192 0.25 13.20 12.27
CA ASP A 192 -1.05 12.55 12.10
C ASP A 192 -2.21 13.48 12.52
N MET A 193 -2.07 14.18 13.66
CA MET A 193 -3.07 15.15 14.13
C MET A 193 -3.23 16.36 13.19
N LEU A 194 -2.13 16.85 12.60
CA LEU A 194 -2.16 17.99 11.67
C LEU A 194 -2.46 17.58 10.22
N HIS A 195 -2.85 16.32 10.00
CA HIS A 195 -3.16 15.74 8.70
C HIS A 195 -2.04 15.95 7.68
N ILE A 196 -0.76 15.93 8.09
CA ILE A 196 0.37 16.30 7.22
C ILE A 196 0.54 15.31 6.06
N SER A 197 0.20 14.04 6.30
CA SER A 197 0.28 12.97 5.30
C SER A 197 -1.01 12.87 4.47
N ALA A 198 -0.86 12.61 3.17
CA ALA A 198 -1.96 12.35 2.27
C ALA A 198 -1.56 11.27 1.24
N VAL A 199 -2.56 10.53 0.76
CA VAL A 199 -2.40 9.65 -0.40
C VAL A 199 -3.00 10.34 -1.61
N ILE A 200 -2.20 10.52 -2.65
CA ILE A 200 -2.49 11.38 -3.79
C ILE A 200 -2.41 10.61 -5.11
N PHE A 201 -3.39 10.83 -5.98
CA PHE A 201 -3.41 10.44 -7.37
C PHE A 201 -3.22 11.69 -8.25
N PRO A 202 -2.06 11.83 -8.90
CA PRO A 202 -1.76 12.93 -9.78
C PRO A 202 -2.33 12.66 -11.18
N THR A 203 -2.32 13.71 -12.00
CA THR A 203 -2.70 13.66 -13.42
C THR A 203 -1.63 14.33 -14.25
N ILE A 204 -1.51 13.98 -15.53
CA ILE A 204 -0.53 14.59 -16.45
C ILE A 204 -0.81 16.08 -16.68
N GLU A 205 -2.05 16.50 -16.47
CA GLU A 205 -2.51 17.89 -16.53
C GLU A 205 -2.15 18.69 -15.25
N GLY A 206 -1.55 18.04 -14.24
CA GLY A 206 -1.11 18.70 -13.01
C GLY A 206 -2.21 18.90 -11.96
N GLY A 207 -3.30 18.13 -12.04
CA GLY A 207 -4.27 17.93 -10.96
C GLY A 207 -3.77 16.95 -9.91
N MET A 208 -4.17 17.15 -8.66
CA MET A 208 -3.78 16.35 -7.48
C MET A 208 -5.01 15.98 -6.67
N TYR A 209 -5.36 14.70 -6.67
CA TYR A 209 -6.58 14.23 -6.05
C TYR A 209 -6.28 13.24 -4.94
N GLY A 210 -7.01 13.23 -3.83
CA GLY A 210 -6.71 12.29 -2.76
C GLY A 210 -7.38 12.62 -1.45
N PHE A 211 -6.89 11.98 -0.41
CA PHE A 211 -7.39 12.13 0.95
C PHE A 211 -6.23 12.23 1.94
N SER A 212 -6.41 13.03 2.98
CA SER A 212 -5.47 13.07 4.10
C SER A 212 -5.54 11.79 4.92
N VAL A 213 -4.40 11.40 5.47
CA VAL A 213 -4.27 10.30 6.42
C VAL A 213 -4.45 10.88 7.82
N TYR A 214 -5.25 10.21 8.63
CA TYR A 214 -5.44 10.53 10.04
C TYR A 214 -5.75 9.28 10.84
N GLN A 215 -5.33 9.25 12.10
CA GLN A 215 -5.51 8.13 13.01
C GLN A 215 -5.02 6.83 12.40
N PHE A 216 -3.83 6.84 11.78
CA PHE A 216 -3.30 5.71 11.02
C PHE A 216 -3.18 4.42 11.83
N GLU A 217 -3.00 4.50 13.16
CA GLU A 217 -2.97 3.33 14.05
C GLU A 217 -4.31 2.58 14.09
N THR A 218 -5.43 3.26 13.77
CA THR A 218 -6.78 2.68 13.80
C THR A 218 -7.08 1.87 12.54
N LEU A 219 -7.24 0.55 12.68
CA LEU A 219 -7.55 -0.37 11.58
C LEU A 219 -8.74 0.09 10.73
N GLN A 220 -9.86 0.44 11.37
CA GLN A 220 -11.08 0.87 10.69
C GLN A 220 -10.84 2.11 9.82
N LYS A 221 -10.05 3.08 10.29
CA LYS A 221 -9.73 4.30 9.54
C LYS A 221 -8.88 4.00 8.31
N ARG A 222 -7.94 3.06 8.40
CA ARG A 222 -7.18 2.63 7.22
C ARG A 222 -8.05 1.88 6.21
N ILE A 223 -8.97 1.04 6.65
CA ILE A 223 -9.94 0.36 5.78
C ILE A 223 -10.85 1.39 5.08
N GLU A 224 -11.36 2.38 5.80
CA GLU A 224 -12.16 3.48 5.25
C GLU A 224 -11.37 4.28 4.21
N LEU A 225 -10.14 4.70 4.53
CA LEU A 225 -9.27 5.41 3.60
C LEU A 225 -9.02 4.60 2.32
N GLY A 226 -8.73 3.30 2.45
CA GLY A 226 -8.55 2.40 1.31
C GLY A 226 -9.79 2.37 0.41
N LYS A 227 -10.99 2.30 0.99
CA LYS A 227 -12.26 2.35 0.23
C LYS A 227 -12.49 3.70 -0.44
N LYS A 228 -12.21 4.82 0.23
CA LYS A 228 -12.30 6.17 -0.35
C LYS A 228 -11.36 6.31 -1.56
N LEU A 229 -10.12 5.86 -1.43
CA LEU A 229 -9.13 5.86 -2.51
C LEU A 229 -9.56 4.97 -3.67
N ALA A 230 -10.10 3.79 -3.38
CA ALA A 230 -10.65 2.88 -4.39
C ALA A 230 -11.78 3.54 -5.19
N TRP A 231 -12.74 4.17 -4.50
CA TRP A 231 -13.81 4.92 -5.14
C TRP A 231 -13.27 6.04 -6.02
N LEU A 232 -12.33 6.85 -5.51
CA LEU A 232 -11.74 7.96 -6.26
C LEU A 232 -11.03 7.47 -7.53
N LEU A 233 -10.19 6.43 -7.40
CA LEU A 233 -9.39 5.89 -8.50
C LEU A 233 -10.26 5.38 -9.66
N PHE A 234 -11.43 4.84 -9.36
CA PHE A 234 -12.37 4.28 -10.35
C PHE A 234 -13.56 5.18 -10.65
N HIS A 235 -13.61 6.38 -10.08
CA HIS A 235 -14.68 7.35 -10.33
C HIS A 235 -14.72 7.72 -11.83
N PRO A 236 -15.92 7.75 -12.48
CA PRO A 236 -16.05 7.97 -13.92
C PRO A 236 -15.32 9.22 -14.44
N THR A 237 -15.34 10.30 -13.67
CA THR A 237 -14.68 11.58 -13.99
C THR A 237 -13.15 11.47 -14.03
N TYR A 238 -12.54 10.72 -13.12
CA TYR A 238 -11.10 10.80 -12.87
C TYR A 238 -10.31 9.57 -13.34
N LYS A 239 -10.96 8.41 -13.44
CA LYS A 239 -10.31 7.12 -13.72
C LYS A 239 -9.35 7.16 -14.92
N ARG A 240 -9.73 7.85 -16.00
CA ARG A 240 -8.93 7.95 -17.22
C ARG A 240 -7.68 8.79 -17.00
N LEU A 241 -7.78 9.87 -16.22
CA LEU A 241 -6.67 10.76 -15.92
C LEU A 241 -5.59 10.03 -15.09
N PHE A 242 -6.02 9.28 -14.07
CA PHE A 242 -5.11 8.49 -13.24
C PHE A 242 -4.46 7.34 -14.01
N TYR A 243 -5.22 6.68 -14.90
CA TYR A 243 -4.69 5.63 -15.75
C TYR A 243 -3.65 6.18 -16.75
N ASN A 244 -3.94 7.32 -17.38
CA ASN A 244 -3.00 7.99 -18.28
C ASN A 244 -1.71 8.37 -17.55
N PHE A 245 -1.80 8.94 -16.35
CA PHE A 245 -0.64 9.24 -15.52
C PHE A 245 0.20 7.99 -15.26
N ALA A 246 -0.42 6.88 -14.83
CA ALA A 246 0.29 5.65 -14.51
C ALA A 246 1.03 5.06 -15.73
N LEU A 247 0.43 5.14 -16.92
CA LEU A 247 1.05 4.65 -18.16
C LEU A 247 2.19 5.53 -18.66
N GLN A 248 2.05 6.85 -18.56
CA GLN A 248 3.02 7.80 -19.12
C GLN A 248 4.16 8.15 -18.14
N THR A 249 3.99 7.87 -16.85
CA THR A 249 4.95 8.24 -15.81
C THR A 249 5.64 7.01 -15.25
N LYS A 250 6.93 6.85 -15.57
CA LYS A 250 7.79 5.83 -14.98
C LYS A 250 7.85 6.03 -13.47
N HIS A 251 7.62 4.95 -12.71
CA HIS A 251 7.81 4.98 -11.26
C HIS A 251 9.29 4.83 -10.91
N THR A 252 9.87 5.84 -10.29
CA THR A 252 11.24 5.86 -9.76
C THR A 252 11.27 5.79 -8.23
N GLY A 253 10.10 5.90 -7.60
CA GLY A 253 9.99 6.11 -6.16
C GLY A 253 10.30 7.55 -5.75
N SER A 254 10.65 8.46 -6.67
CA SER A 254 10.87 9.87 -6.35
C SER A 254 9.56 10.65 -6.36
N ARG A 255 9.47 11.70 -5.52
CA ARG A 255 8.39 12.69 -5.60
C ARG A 255 8.42 13.48 -6.92
N GLU A 256 9.56 13.52 -7.59
CA GLU A 256 9.70 14.17 -8.90
C GLU A 256 8.76 13.58 -9.95
N ASP A 257 8.43 12.28 -9.86
CA ASP A 257 7.46 11.61 -10.73
C ASP A 257 6.10 12.35 -10.76
N TYR A 258 5.72 12.98 -9.65
CA TYR A 258 4.46 13.71 -9.50
C TYR A 258 4.66 15.19 -9.76
N GLU A 259 5.71 15.78 -9.17
CA GLU A 259 5.98 17.20 -9.28
C GLU A 259 6.29 17.63 -10.71
N TYR A 260 6.78 16.74 -11.57
CA TYR A 260 7.03 17.00 -12.98
C TYR A 260 5.86 17.73 -13.66
N TYR A 261 4.62 17.31 -13.37
CA TYR A 261 3.40 17.89 -13.96
C TYR A 261 2.86 19.12 -13.21
N LEU A 262 3.42 19.48 -12.05
CA LEU A 262 3.00 20.62 -11.26
C LEU A 262 3.77 21.89 -11.66
N ARG A 263 3.16 22.71 -12.52
CA ARG A 263 3.66 24.05 -12.85
C ARG A 263 3.57 24.98 -11.62
N GLY A 264 4.62 25.76 -11.38
CA GLY A 264 4.66 26.77 -10.31
C GLY A 264 4.85 26.24 -8.89
N THR A 265 5.01 24.92 -8.70
CA THR A 265 5.34 24.33 -7.39
C THR A 265 6.85 24.19 -7.25
N ARG A 266 7.38 24.56 -6.07
CA ARG A 266 8.79 24.38 -5.72
C ARG A 266 9.16 22.89 -5.74
N LYS A 267 10.22 22.55 -6.49
CA LYS A 267 10.70 21.16 -6.61
C LYS A 267 11.38 20.69 -5.32
N SER A 268 11.11 19.44 -4.98
CA SER A 268 11.68 18.71 -3.85
C SER A 268 13.14 18.35 -4.03
N TYR A 269 13.56 18.10 -5.26
CA TYR A 269 14.85 17.47 -5.57
C TYR A 269 15.02 16.18 -4.75
N THR A 270 14.14 15.22 -4.98
CA THR A 270 14.17 13.91 -4.31
C THR A 270 14.85 12.89 -5.21
N PRO A 271 15.81 12.12 -4.67
CA PRO A 271 16.52 11.11 -5.46
C PRO A 271 15.60 9.95 -5.83
N ALA A 272 15.96 9.16 -6.84
CA ALA A 272 15.28 7.91 -7.11
C ALA A 272 15.58 6.89 -5.99
N LEU A 273 14.63 6.00 -5.72
CA LEU A 273 14.72 5.08 -4.57
C LEU A 273 16.00 4.23 -4.57
N ARG A 274 16.35 3.69 -5.75
CA ARG A 274 17.50 2.80 -5.93
C ARG A 274 18.85 3.52 -5.88
N ASP A 275 18.85 4.85 -5.92
CA ASP A 275 20.08 5.64 -5.79
C ASP A 275 20.44 5.90 -4.32
N VAL A 276 19.47 5.74 -3.39
CA VAL A 276 19.66 6.08 -1.97
C VAL A 276 19.43 4.95 -0.99
N TYR A 277 18.59 3.96 -1.33
CA TYR A 277 18.29 2.84 -0.46
C TYR A 277 18.73 1.52 -1.08
N SER A 278 19.56 0.79 -0.33
CA SER A 278 19.90 -0.60 -0.63
C SER A 278 18.71 -1.52 -0.38
N LEU A 279 18.76 -2.71 -0.97
CA LEU A 279 17.80 -3.77 -0.71
C LEU A 279 17.78 -4.13 0.78
N VAL A 280 16.58 -4.27 1.33
CA VAL A 280 16.37 -4.67 2.72
C VAL A 280 16.18 -6.19 2.76
N ALA A 281 17.00 -6.86 3.56
CA ALA A 281 16.75 -8.26 3.88
C ALA A 281 15.58 -8.34 4.86
N HIS A 282 14.61 -9.20 4.56
CA HIS A 282 13.46 -9.45 5.42
C HIS A 282 13.57 -10.84 6.03
N GLU A 283 13.29 -10.93 7.32
CA GLU A 283 13.17 -12.22 8.01
C GLU A 283 11.88 -12.93 7.59
N GLU A 284 11.90 -14.26 7.62
CA GLU A 284 10.71 -15.05 7.37
C GLU A 284 9.66 -14.76 8.44
N ILE A 285 8.45 -14.37 8.02
CA ILE A 285 7.35 -14.06 8.92
C ILE A 285 6.32 -15.17 8.90
N THR A 286 6.18 -15.86 10.03
CA THR A 286 5.05 -16.77 10.25
C THR A 286 3.83 -15.97 10.69
N MET A 287 2.92 -15.72 9.75
CA MET A 287 1.65 -15.03 10.04
C MET A 287 0.58 -16.05 10.41
N ARG A 288 0.06 -15.96 11.63
CA ARG A 288 -1.21 -16.62 11.96
C ARG A 288 -2.33 -15.98 11.16
N ASP A 289 -3.32 -16.78 10.76
CA ASP A 289 -4.50 -16.24 10.11
C ASP A 289 -5.16 -15.20 11.04
N TRP A 290 -5.36 -13.99 10.53
CA TRP A 290 -6.00 -12.91 11.28
C TRP A 290 -7.52 -13.13 11.33
N PHE A 291 -8.07 -13.88 10.38
CA PHE A 291 -9.48 -14.14 10.30
C PHE A 291 -9.88 -15.18 11.34
N CYS A 292 -10.51 -14.73 12.42
CA CYS A 292 -11.08 -15.57 13.46
C CYS A 292 -12.60 -15.41 13.56
N GLU A 293 -13.22 -16.43 14.13
CA GLU A 293 -14.63 -16.48 14.51
C GLU A 293 -15.01 -15.21 15.31
N ASP A 294 -16.15 -14.60 14.96
CA ASP A 294 -16.77 -13.43 15.63
C ASP A 294 -16.43 -12.00 15.13
N SER A 295 -15.91 -11.84 13.92
CA SER A 295 -15.75 -10.50 13.33
C SER A 295 -17.06 -10.03 12.67
N LYS A 296 -17.54 -8.82 13.03
CA LYS A 296 -18.64 -8.09 12.35
C LYS A 296 -18.24 -7.66 10.92
N MET A 297 -17.76 -8.60 10.11
CA MET A 297 -17.15 -8.37 8.80
C MET A 297 -18.06 -7.65 7.83
N ASN A 298 -19.37 -7.90 7.90
CA ASN A 298 -20.32 -7.26 7.00
C ASN A 298 -20.30 -5.72 7.15
N ALA A 299 -20.04 -5.21 8.36
CA ALA A 299 -19.90 -3.78 8.58
C ALA A 299 -18.66 -3.20 7.86
N LEU A 300 -17.59 -3.98 7.69
CA LEU A 300 -16.38 -3.54 6.97
C LEU A 300 -16.62 -3.35 5.47
N PHE A 301 -17.58 -4.08 4.90
CA PHE A 301 -18.00 -3.95 3.50
C PHE A 301 -18.92 -2.76 3.25
N LEU A 302 -19.49 -2.15 4.30
CA LEU A 302 -20.27 -0.93 4.15
C LEU A 302 -19.36 0.20 3.65
N PHE A 303 -19.85 0.95 2.68
CA PHE A 303 -19.14 2.06 2.07
C PHE A 303 -20.04 3.28 2.02
N GLU A 304 -19.47 4.40 2.42
CA GLU A 304 -20.08 5.71 2.31
C GLU A 304 -19.25 6.55 1.35
N GLU A 305 -19.92 7.14 0.36
CA GLU A 305 -19.24 8.00 -0.60
C GLU A 305 -18.62 9.22 0.11
N PRO A 306 -17.37 9.60 -0.22
CA PRO A 306 -16.76 10.78 0.36
C PRO A 306 -17.56 12.04 0.02
N LYS A 307 -17.86 12.84 1.05
CA LYS A 307 -18.41 14.19 0.89
C LYS A 307 -17.32 15.27 0.79
N ASP A 308 -16.09 14.88 1.08
CA ASP A 308 -14.92 15.77 1.15
C ASP A 308 -14.48 16.21 -0.25
N GLU A 309 -13.86 17.39 -0.35
CA GLU A 309 -13.21 17.83 -1.59
C GLU A 309 -12.05 16.90 -1.93
N VAL A 310 -12.13 16.25 -3.09
CA VAL A 310 -11.11 15.28 -3.54
C VAL A 310 -9.93 15.95 -4.23
N ASN A 311 -10.10 17.16 -4.77
CA ASN A 311 -9.00 17.92 -5.36
C ASN A 311 -8.24 18.64 -4.24
N ILE A 312 -7.09 18.12 -3.87
CA ILE A 312 -6.30 18.61 -2.74
C ILE A 312 -5.07 19.39 -3.20
N LYS A 313 -5.04 19.88 -4.45
CA LYS A 313 -3.89 20.60 -5.01
C LYS A 313 -3.48 21.81 -4.18
N GLU A 314 -4.42 22.68 -3.84
CA GLU A 314 -4.13 23.89 -3.07
C GLU A 314 -3.74 23.58 -1.63
N TRP A 315 -4.44 22.63 -1.02
CA TRP A 315 -4.10 22.12 0.31
C TRP A 315 -2.66 21.56 0.33
N TYR A 316 -2.32 20.74 -0.66
CA TYR A 316 -1.00 20.14 -0.83
C TYR A 316 0.07 21.22 -0.97
N ARG A 317 -0.15 22.20 -1.86
CA ARG A 317 0.78 23.32 -2.05
C ARG A 317 1.05 24.08 -0.74
N ARG A 318 -0.01 24.42 0.00
CA ARG A 318 0.12 25.13 1.30
C ARG A 318 0.90 24.31 2.33
N LYS A 319 0.59 23.02 2.48
CA LYS A 319 1.30 22.13 3.41
C LYS A 319 2.78 22.00 3.07
N ARG A 320 3.11 21.95 1.78
CA ARG A 320 4.49 21.90 1.31
C ARG A 320 5.27 23.17 1.67
N GLU A 321 4.70 24.35 1.45
CA GLU A 321 5.34 25.60 1.86
C GLU A 321 5.53 25.69 3.39
N GLN A 322 4.58 25.18 4.18
CA GLN A 322 4.74 25.09 5.64
C GLN A 322 5.93 24.22 6.05
N ILE A 323 6.07 23.02 5.48
CA ILE A 323 7.21 22.13 5.77
C ILE A 323 8.52 22.78 5.32
N TYR A 324 8.51 23.49 4.18
CA TYR A 324 9.68 24.21 3.70
C TYR A 324 10.13 25.28 4.69
N ALA A 325 9.21 26.11 5.16
CA ALA A 325 9.50 27.17 6.13
C ALA A 325 10.13 26.59 7.40
N VAL A 326 9.56 25.51 7.94
CA VAL A 326 10.13 24.78 9.09
C VAL A 326 11.54 24.27 8.78
N SER A 327 11.77 23.74 7.58
CA SER A 327 13.10 23.24 7.17
C SER A 327 14.17 24.33 7.11
N ILE A 328 13.80 25.56 6.72
CA ILE A 328 14.70 26.72 6.70
C ILE A 328 15.03 27.14 8.13
N VAL A 329 14.01 27.30 8.99
CA VAL A 329 14.21 27.69 10.39
C VAL A 329 15.11 26.68 11.10
N ASN A 330 14.86 25.38 10.93
CA ASN A 330 15.68 24.35 11.56
C ASN A 330 17.13 24.34 11.05
N ARG A 331 17.34 24.64 9.76
CA ARG A 331 18.70 24.77 9.19
C ARG A 331 19.42 25.98 9.77
N PHE A 332 18.72 27.09 9.97
CA PHE A 332 19.27 28.30 10.56
C PHE A 332 19.67 28.09 12.02
N VAL A 333 18.80 27.45 12.82
CA VAL A 333 19.09 27.11 14.22
C VAL A 333 20.31 26.20 14.34
N LYS A 334 20.37 25.09 13.58
CA LYS A 334 21.53 24.19 13.59
C LYS A 334 22.83 24.89 13.21
N ARG A 335 22.78 25.81 12.24
CA ARG A 335 23.95 26.57 11.82
C ARG A 335 24.43 27.51 12.92
N ILE A 336 23.53 28.12 13.69
CA ILE A 336 23.91 28.94 14.86
C ILE A 336 24.56 28.07 15.94
N ASP A 337 24.00 26.89 16.22
CA ASP A 337 24.58 25.98 17.21
C ASP A 337 26.00 25.53 16.82
N GLU A 338 26.26 25.31 15.52
CA GLU A 338 27.59 25.00 14.98
C GLU A 338 28.59 26.19 15.02
N PHE A 339 28.11 27.43 15.08
CA PHE A 339 28.95 28.64 15.24
C PHE A 339 29.20 29.01 16.71
N MET A 340 28.44 28.43 17.64
CA MET A 340 28.49 28.69 19.09
C MET A 340 29.30 27.62 19.86
N ILE A 341 29.87 26.63 19.16
CA ILE A 341 30.85 25.66 19.63
C ILE A 341 32.19 26.00 18.96
#